data_AF-A0A1M7QJ94-F1
#
_entry.id   AF-A0A1M7QJ94-F1
#
_cell.length_a   1.000
_cell.length_b   1.000
_cell.length_c   1.000
_cell.angle_alpha   90.00
_cell.angle_beta   90.00
_cell.angle_gamma   90.00
#
_symmetry.space_group_name_H-M   'P 1'
#
loop_
_entity.id
_entity.type
_entity.pdbx_description
1 polymer ?
#
loop_
_entity_poly.entity_id
_entity_poly.type
_entity_poly.pdbx_seq_one_letter_code
_entity_poly.pdbx_strand_id
1 'polypeptide(L)'
;MNGLDEQQWQALQARLERARSALLSQLADDLDRSTDLRLPLPHVVEASPADNASQRALHAAVHEAATLTSQQLDIVRHALNKFGGQHYGLCERCGEVIGYSRLNARPEARLCIACQTRLEQPRR
;
A
#
# COMPACT_ATOMS: atom_id res chain seq x y z
N MET A 1 5.69 -23.29 -14.20
CA MET A 1 6.57 -22.18 -13.77
C MET A 1 6.17 -20.94 -14.55
N ASN A 2 5.93 -19.83 -13.87
CA ASN A 2 5.20 -18.65 -14.38
C ASN A 2 6.05 -17.77 -15.33
N GLY A 3 6.98 -18.37 -16.08
CA GLY A 3 7.89 -17.68 -17.00
C GLY A 3 8.95 -16.78 -16.34
N LEU A 4 9.02 -16.76 -15.00
CA LEU A 4 10.03 -16.02 -14.23
C LEU A 4 11.23 -16.92 -13.96
N ASP A 5 12.43 -16.39 -14.17
CA ASP A 5 13.66 -17.02 -13.69
C ASP A 5 13.87 -16.77 -12.18
N GLU A 6 14.77 -17.54 -11.57
CA GLU A 6 15.06 -17.44 -10.13
C GLU A 6 15.56 -16.05 -9.73
N GLN A 7 16.36 -15.39 -10.57
CA GLN A 7 16.89 -14.05 -10.27
C GLN A 7 15.78 -12.99 -10.28
N GLN A 8 14.89 -13.05 -11.26
CA GLN A 8 13.71 -12.19 -11.37
C GLN A 8 12.78 -12.39 -10.17
N TRP A 9 12.57 -13.65 -9.77
CA TRP A 9 11.75 -14.00 -8.61
C TRP A 9 12.29 -13.37 -7.33
N GLN A 10 13.57 -13.61 -7.02
CA GLN A 10 14.24 -13.05 -5.85
C GLN A 10 14.26 -11.51 -5.89
N ALA A 11 14.53 -10.92 -7.05
CA ALA A 11 14.55 -9.46 -7.20
C ALA A 11 13.18 -8.82 -6.93
N LEU A 12 12.10 -9.42 -7.43
CA LEU A 12 10.73 -8.94 -7.20
C LEU A 12 10.32 -9.10 -5.73
N GLN A 13 10.65 -10.24 -5.11
CA GLN A 13 10.40 -10.48 -3.69
C GLN A 13 11.12 -9.43 -2.82
N ALA A 14 12.42 -9.22 -3.05
CA ALA A 14 13.21 -8.24 -2.30
C ALA A 14 12.71 -6.79 -2.49
N ARG A 15 12.15 -6.45 -3.66
CA ARG A 15 11.50 -5.16 -3.88
C ARG A 15 10.23 -5.01 -3.05
N LEU A 16 9.39 -6.04 -3.01
CA LEU A 16 8.17 -6.03 -2.19
C LEU A 16 8.48 -6.01 -0.69
N GLU A 17 9.52 -6.72 -0.24
CA GLU A 17 9.94 -6.70 1.17
C GLU A 17 10.46 -5.32 1.59
N ARG A 18 11.24 -4.65 0.74
CA ARG A 18 11.66 -3.25 0.98
C ARG A 18 10.48 -2.28 0.98
N ALA A 19 9.51 -2.47 0.08
CA ALA A 19 8.30 -1.67 0.08
C ALA A 19 7.49 -1.90 1.38
N ARG A 20 7.38 -3.15 1.85
CA ARG A 20 6.70 -3.50 3.10
C ARG A 20 7.37 -2.83 4.29
N SER A 21 8.70 -2.90 4.41
CA SER A 21 9.42 -2.28 5.54
C SER A 21 9.27 -0.75 5.53
N ALA A 22 9.33 -0.12 4.36
CA ALA A 22 9.12 1.32 4.21
C ALA A 22 7.69 1.74 4.64
N LEU A 23 6.66 1.00 4.18
CA LEU A 23 5.27 1.28 4.54
C LEU A 23 4.99 1.07 6.03
N LEU A 24 5.62 0.06 6.66
CA LEU A 24 5.52 -0.15 8.11
C LEU A 24 6.14 1.01 8.89
N SER A 25 7.31 1.50 8.47
CA SER A 25 7.94 2.67 9.08
C SER A 25 7.07 3.91 8.94
N GLN A 26 6.56 4.16 7.73
CA GLN A 26 5.67 5.30 7.47
C GLN A 26 4.39 5.23 8.32
N LEU A 27 3.77 4.05 8.44
CA LEU A 27 2.59 3.87 9.26
C LEU A 27 2.88 4.11 10.75
N ALA A 28 4.05 3.71 11.24
CA ALA A 28 4.48 3.99 12.61
C ALA A 28 4.62 5.52 12.83
N ASP A 29 5.24 6.23 11.90
CA ASP A 29 5.41 7.68 11.95
C ASP A 29 4.05 8.42 11.91
N ASP A 30 3.12 7.98 11.06
CA ASP A 30 1.77 8.55 10.97
C ASP A 30 0.99 8.37 12.29
N LEU A 31 1.12 7.22 12.93
CA LEU A 31 0.49 6.94 14.22
C LEU A 31 1.11 7.75 15.36
N ASP A 32 2.42 7.94 15.37
CA ASP A 32 3.12 8.77 16.35
C ASP A 32 2.66 10.24 16.25
N ARG A 33 2.63 10.79 15.03
CA ARG A 33 2.08 12.14 14.76
C ARG A 33 0.64 12.28 15.21
N SER A 34 -0.19 11.26 14.98
CA SER A 34 -1.59 11.28 15.43
C SER A 34 -1.69 11.34 16.96
N THR A 35 -0.73 10.72 17.66
CA THR A 35 -0.66 10.73 19.12
C THR A 35 -0.23 12.11 19.62
N ASP A 36 0.83 12.69 19.07
CA ASP A 36 1.30 14.04 19.42
C ASP A 36 0.21 15.10 19.26
N LEU A 37 -0.55 15.04 18.17
CA LEU A 37 -1.66 15.97 17.93
C LEU A 37 -2.79 15.83 18.97
N ARG A 38 -2.92 14.68 19.65
CA ARG A 38 -3.95 14.46 20.70
C ARG A 38 -3.52 15.02 22.04
N LEU A 39 -2.22 15.14 22.31
CA LEU A 39 -1.75 15.66 23.59
C LEU A 39 -2.00 17.18 23.68
N PRO A 40 -2.53 17.68 24.82
CA PRO A 40 -2.60 19.11 25.05
C PRO A 40 -1.19 19.72 25.03
N LEU A 41 -0.98 20.77 24.24
CA LEU A 41 0.26 21.54 24.29
C LEU A 41 0.41 22.09 25.72
N PRO A 42 1.58 21.94 26.39
CA PRO A 42 1.68 22.16 27.83
C PRO A 42 1.49 23.61 28.33
N HIS A 43 0.85 24.54 27.61
CA HIS A 43 0.76 25.95 28.03
C HIS A 43 -0.41 26.75 27.41
N VAL A 44 -1.29 26.15 26.61
CA VAL A 44 -2.40 26.88 25.95
C VAL A 44 -3.66 26.76 26.77
N VAL A 45 -3.97 27.81 27.54
CA VAL A 45 -5.07 27.78 28.52
C VAL A 45 -6.44 27.85 27.85
N GLU A 46 -6.58 28.39 26.63
CA GLU A 46 -7.82 28.28 25.83
C GLU A 46 -7.48 28.28 24.33
N ALA A 47 -7.72 27.16 23.64
CA ALA A 47 -7.65 27.12 22.18
C ALA A 47 -8.89 27.81 21.59
N SER A 48 -8.72 28.75 20.66
CA SER A 48 -9.85 29.42 20.01
C SER A 48 -10.68 28.40 19.21
N PRO A 49 -11.95 28.70 18.88
CA PRO A 49 -12.74 27.85 17.98
C PRO A 49 -12.03 27.57 16.63
N ALA A 50 -11.28 28.56 16.12
CA ALA A 50 -10.46 28.42 14.92
C ALA A 50 -9.27 27.46 15.11
N ASP A 51 -8.60 27.50 16.26
CA ASP A 51 -7.48 26.60 16.58
C ASP A 51 -7.97 25.16 16.71
N ASN A 52 -9.10 24.96 17.40
CA ASN A 52 -9.76 23.66 17.52
C ASN A 52 -10.18 23.11 16.15
N ALA A 53 -10.73 23.95 15.27
CA ALA A 53 -11.08 23.55 13.91
C ALA A 53 -9.85 23.12 13.11
N SER A 54 -8.75 23.86 13.23
CA SER A 54 -7.48 23.57 12.55
C SER A 54 -6.87 22.27 13.06
N GLN A 55 -6.86 22.05 14.37
CA GLN A 55 -6.41 20.78 14.97
C GLN A 55 -7.23 19.60 14.48
N ARG A 56 -8.57 19.70 14.46
CA ARG A 56 -9.43 18.62 13.93
C ARG A 56 -9.14 18.31 12.47
N ALA A 57 -8.89 19.32 11.64
CA ALA A 57 -8.53 19.12 10.24
C ALA A 57 -7.19 18.40 10.10
N LEU A 58 -6.18 18.79 10.89
CA LEU A 58 -4.88 18.11 10.92
C LEU A 58 -5.01 16.65 11.37
N HIS A 59 -5.78 16.39 12.43
CA HIS A 59 -6.08 15.04 12.90
C HIS A 59 -6.72 14.18 11.81
N ALA A 60 -7.74 14.71 11.13
CA ALA A 60 -8.42 13.99 10.05
C ALA A 60 -7.45 13.65 8.91
N ALA A 61 -6.60 14.60 8.51
CA ALA A 61 -5.61 14.39 7.44
C ALA A 61 -4.58 13.31 7.80
N VAL A 62 -4.06 13.30 9.04
CA VAL A 62 -3.12 12.27 9.49
C VAL A 62 -3.79 10.89 9.55
N HIS A 63 -5.02 10.82 10.05
CA HIS A 63 -5.77 9.57 10.06
C HIS A 63 -6.06 9.03 8.65
N GLU A 64 -6.38 9.91 7.70
CA GLU A 64 -6.58 9.54 6.30
C GLU A 64 -5.27 9.02 5.69
N ALA A 65 -4.15 9.71 5.90
CA ALA A 65 -2.82 9.27 5.46
C ALA A 65 -2.48 7.87 6.00
N ALA A 66 -2.64 7.64 7.30
CA ALA A 66 -2.42 6.34 7.92
C ALA A 66 -3.29 5.22 7.30
N THR A 67 -4.56 5.55 6.99
CA THR A 67 -5.49 4.61 6.34
C THR A 67 -5.00 4.22 4.95
N LEU A 68 -4.57 5.19 4.15
CA LEU A 68 -4.03 4.94 2.80
C LEU A 68 -2.73 4.12 2.87
N THR A 69 -1.83 4.44 3.81
CA THR A 69 -0.59 3.67 4.05
C THR A 69 -0.92 2.22 4.41
N SER A 70 -1.92 1.99 5.29
CA SER A 70 -2.37 0.65 5.66
C SER A 70 -2.93 -0.13 4.47
N GLN A 71 -3.77 0.50 3.63
CA GLN A 71 -4.31 -0.14 2.43
C GLN A 71 -3.20 -0.55 1.45
N GLN A 72 -2.21 0.32 1.25
CA GLN A 72 -1.06 0.02 0.41
C GLN A 72 -0.22 -1.13 0.98
N LEU A 73 -0.04 -1.17 2.32
CA LEU A 73 0.64 -2.27 3.00
C LEU A 73 -0.09 -3.61 2.78
N ASP A 74 -1.42 -3.62 2.84
CA ASP A 74 -2.21 -4.83 2.58
C ASP A 74 -2.05 -5.32 1.14
N ILE A 75 -1.95 -4.41 0.17
CA ILE A 75 -1.66 -4.73 -1.23
C ILE A 75 -0.30 -5.43 -1.36
N VAL A 76 0.74 -4.89 -0.71
CA VAL A 76 2.10 -5.46 -0.73
C VAL A 76 2.15 -6.81 0.00
N ARG A 77 1.51 -6.93 1.18
CA ARG A 77 1.43 -8.18 1.95
C ARG A 77 0.73 -9.27 1.16
N HIS A 78 -0.35 -8.92 0.46
CA HIS A 78 -1.05 -9.86 -0.41
C HIS A 78 -0.14 -10.40 -1.51
N ALA A 79 0.64 -9.54 -2.17
CA ALA A 79 1.60 -9.96 -3.18
C ALA A 79 2.69 -10.88 -2.59
N LEU A 80 3.25 -10.54 -1.43
CA LEU A 80 4.25 -11.36 -0.73
C LEU A 80 3.71 -12.74 -0.33
N ASN A 81 2.46 -12.82 0.13
CA ASN A 81 1.84 -14.10 0.50
C ASN A 81 1.77 -15.08 -0.69
N LYS A 82 1.68 -14.59 -1.93
CA LYS A 82 1.65 -15.43 -3.13
C LYS A 82 2.98 -16.13 -3.39
N PHE A 83 4.10 -15.60 -2.92
CA PHE A 83 5.42 -16.25 -3.05
C PHE A 83 5.46 -17.56 -2.26
N GLY A 84 4.92 -17.56 -1.02
CA GLY A 84 4.86 -18.76 -0.18
C GLY A 84 4.01 -19.89 -0.76
N GLY A 85 2.99 -19.55 -1.56
CA GLY A 85 2.14 -20.51 -2.26
C GLY A 85 2.60 -20.87 -3.68
N GLN A 86 3.73 -20.35 -4.17
CA GLN A 86 4.19 -20.50 -5.56
C GLN A 86 3.20 -20.00 -6.63
N HIS A 87 2.24 -19.14 -6.25
CA HIS A 87 1.21 -18.59 -7.15
C HIS A 87 1.52 -17.14 -7.57
N TYR A 88 2.67 -16.60 -7.19
CA TYR A 88 3.06 -15.25 -7.57
C TYR A 88 3.25 -15.12 -9.09
N GLY A 89 2.76 -14.03 -9.66
CA GLY A 89 2.77 -13.80 -11.10
C GLY A 89 1.61 -14.47 -11.85
N LEU A 90 0.58 -15.00 -11.17
CA LEU A 90 -0.65 -15.47 -11.79
C LEU A 90 -1.79 -14.46 -11.62
N CYS A 91 -2.58 -14.28 -12.67
CA CYS A 91 -3.74 -13.41 -12.68
C CYS A 91 -4.84 -13.98 -11.78
N GLU A 92 -5.32 -13.18 -10.83
CA GLU A 92 -6.36 -13.63 -9.89
C GLU A 92 -7.74 -13.81 -10.52
N ARG A 93 -7.94 -13.30 -11.73
CA ARG A 93 -9.22 -13.41 -12.44
C ARG A 93 -9.28 -14.57 -13.42
N CYS A 94 -8.21 -14.84 -14.16
CA CYS A 94 -8.21 -15.84 -15.23
C CYS A 94 -7.14 -16.92 -15.06
N GLY A 95 -6.31 -16.87 -14.02
CA GLY A 95 -5.24 -17.85 -13.79
C GLY A 95 -4.00 -17.70 -14.69
N GLU A 96 -4.10 -16.96 -15.78
CA GLU A 96 -3.00 -16.74 -16.73
C GLU A 96 -1.80 -16.00 -16.12
N VAL A 97 -0.62 -16.23 -16.69
CA VAL A 97 0.62 -15.57 -16.27
C VAL A 97 0.54 -14.06 -16.50
N ILE A 98 0.98 -13.29 -15.51
CA ILE A 98 1.21 -11.86 -15.60
C ILE A 98 2.63 -11.66 -16.16
N GLY A 99 2.74 -11.05 -17.33
CA GLY A 99 4.02 -10.85 -17.99
C GLY A 99 5.04 -10.10 -17.13
N TYR A 100 6.30 -10.51 -17.19
CA TYR A 100 7.38 -9.97 -16.37
C TYR A 100 7.49 -8.44 -16.47
N SER A 101 7.40 -7.84 -17.66
CA SER A 101 7.45 -6.37 -17.81
C SER A 101 6.43 -5.64 -16.93
N ARG A 102 5.25 -6.24 -16.75
CA ARG A 102 4.20 -5.68 -15.88
C ARG A 102 4.53 -5.87 -14.41
N LEU A 103 5.02 -7.04 -13.99
CA LEU A 103 5.47 -7.27 -12.61
C LEU A 103 6.71 -6.44 -12.26
N ASN A 104 7.61 -6.23 -13.21
CA ASN A 104 8.79 -5.39 -13.04
C ASN A 104 8.40 -3.91 -12.86
N ALA A 105 7.36 -3.44 -13.57
CA ALA A 105 6.81 -2.10 -13.38
C ALA A 105 6.01 -1.98 -12.07
N ARG A 106 5.16 -2.97 -11.76
CA ARG A 106 4.30 -3.04 -10.57
C ARG A 106 4.32 -4.45 -9.95
N PRO A 107 5.21 -4.72 -9.00
CA PRO A 107 5.36 -6.05 -8.40
C PRO A 107 4.12 -6.55 -7.65
N GLU A 108 3.27 -5.65 -7.19
CA GLU A 108 2.06 -5.92 -6.43
C GLU A 108 0.82 -6.24 -7.30
N ALA A 109 1.00 -6.27 -8.62
CA ALA A 109 -0.12 -6.22 -9.52
C ALA A 109 -0.84 -7.58 -9.66
N ARG A 110 -2.17 -7.56 -9.44
CA ARG A 110 -3.00 -8.78 -9.26
C ARG A 110 -3.56 -9.40 -10.54
N LEU A 111 -3.65 -8.64 -11.62
CA LEU A 111 -4.36 -9.05 -12.84
C LEU A 111 -3.46 -9.01 -14.07
N CYS A 112 -3.68 -9.87 -15.07
CA CYS A 112 -3.02 -9.71 -16.37
C CYS A 112 -3.51 -8.45 -17.08
N ILE A 113 -2.75 -7.97 -18.07
CA ILE A 113 -3.11 -6.74 -18.81
C ILE A 113 -4.50 -6.84 -19.45
N ALA A 114 -4.86 -7.99 -20.04
CA ALA A 114 -6.17 -8.19 -20.63
C ALA A 114 -7.31 -8.09 -19.61
N CYS A 115 -7.13 -8.65 -18.41
CA CYS A 115 -8.13 -8.57 -17.35
C CYS A 115 -8.23 -7.17 -16.75
N GLN A 116 -7.10 -6.47 -16.60
CA GLN A 116 -7.05 -5.07 -16.16
C GLN A 116 -7.79 -4.17 -17.15
N THR A 117 -7.47 -4.27 -18.45
CA THR A 117 -8.11 -3.47 -19.50
C THR A 117 -9.63 -3.68 -19.54
N ARG A 118 -10.10 -4.92 -19.35
CA ARG A 118 -11.56 -5.20 -19.28
C ARG A 118 -12.24 -4.58 -18.06
N LEU A 119 -11.53 -4.35 -16.95
CA LEU A 119 -12.09 -3.69 -15.75
C LEU A 119 -12.12 -2.17 -15.91
N GLU A 120 -11.13 -1.61 -16.58
CA GLU A 120 -11.01 -0.16 -16.83
C GLU A 120 -11.94 0.33 -17.95
N GLN A 121 -12.37 -0.57 -18.83
CA GLN A 121 -13.38 -0.24 -19.83
C GLN A 121 -14.70 0.12 -19.14
N PRO A 122 -15.23 1.34 -19.36
CA PRO A 122 -16.55 1.69 -18.85
C PRO A 122 -17.57 0.75 -19.47
N ARG A 123 -18.47 0.23 -18.62
CA ARG A 123 -19.64 -0.52 -19.07
C ARG A 123 -20.47 0.45 -19.91
N ARG A 124 -20.43 0.28 -21.23
CA ARG A 124 -21.30 1.03 -22.14
C ARG A 124 -22.74 0.59 -22.00
#